data_AF-A0A3S2W529-F1
#
_entry.id   AF-A0A3S2W529-F1
#
_cell.length_a   1.000
_cell.length_b   1.000
_cell.length_c   1.000
_cell.angle_alpha   90.00
_cell.angle_beta   90.00
_cell.angle_gamma   90.00
#
_symmetry.space_group_name_H-M   'P 1'
#
loop_
_entity.id
_entity.type
_entity.pdbx_description
1 polymer ?
#
loop_
_entity_poly.entity_id
_entity_poly.type
_entity_poly.pdbx_seq_one_letter_code
_entity_poly.pdbx_strand_id
1 'polypeptide(L)'
;PAATLAAAGYRVAAWTAYAARALPALPEAVADALRDGCLDAVLHYSRRSAAVALGLAEAAGHGAAFARLVHACLSADVAAPLVAAGVASHVVAARPEEDALLDALFSGRRGMSVVRPVSRTGGQRC
;
A
#
# COMPACT_ATOMS: atom_id res chain seq x y z
N PRO A 1 22.27 0.47 8.02
CA PRO A 1 22.84 0.80 9.34
C PRO A 1 24.05 -0.08 9.73
N ALA A 2 23.99 -1.42 9.56
CA ALA A 2 25.10 -2.30 9.94
C ALA A 2 26.43 -1.92 9.25
N ALA A 3 26.39 -1.64 7.94
CA ALA A 3 27.57 -1.19 7.19
C ALA A 3 28.15 0.12 7.73
N THR A 4 27.31 1.11 8.02
CA THR A 4 27.73 2.42 8.56
C THR A 4 28.34 2.29 9.96
N LEU A 5 27.76 1.43 10.80
CA LEU A 5 28.28 1.15 12.15
C LEU A 5 29.60 0.38 12.12
N ALA A 6 29.73 -0.60 11.22
CA ALA A 6 30.98 -1.32 11.02
C ALA A 6 32.09 -0.38 10.51
N ALA A 7 31.76 0.51 9.56
CA ALA A 7 32.69 1.54 9.07
C ALA A 7 33.16 2.50 10.18
N ALA A 8 32.33 2.73 11.19
CA ALA A 8 32.67 3.53 12.37
C ALA A 8 33.44 2.72 13.45
N GLY A 9 33.84 1.47 13.18
CA GLY A 9 34.65 0.64 14.07
C GLY A 9 33.87 -0.20 15.07
N TYR A 10 32.54 -0.22 15.00
CA TYR A 10 31.73 -1.05 15.89
C TYR A 10 31.65 -2.51 15.41
N ARG A 11 31.74 -3.45 16.35
CA ARG A 11 31.36 -4.85 16.10
C ARG A 11 29.83 -4.96 16.17
N VAL A 12 29.21 -5.33 15.06
CA VAL A 12 27.75 -5.47 14.95
C VAL A 12 27.40 -6.95 14.86
N ALA A 13 26.62 -7.45 15.83
CA ALA A 13 26.01 -8.78 15.77
C ALA A 13 24.50 -8.62 15.64
N ALA A 14 23.91 -9.21 14.59
CA ALA A 14 22.47 -9.21 14.40
C ALA A 14 21.85 -10.48 15.00
N TRP A 15 20.82 -10.31 15.84
CA TRP A 15 20.01 -11.40 16.35
C TRP A 15 18.56 -11.20 15.91
N THR A 16 17.99 -12.17 15.21
CA THR A 16 16.60 -12.08 14.73
C THR A 16 15.64 -12.49 15.84
N ALA A 17 15.02 -11.50 16.50
CA ALA A 17 13.98 -11.75 17.50
C ALA A 17 12.64 -12.13 16.87
N TYR A 18 12.31 -11.56 15.70
CA TYR A 18 11.09 -11.86 14.94
C TYR A 18 11.31 -11.67 13.44
N ALA A 19 10.44 -12.26 12.62
CA ALA A 19 10.44 -12.10 11.18
C ALA A 19 9.03 -11.85 10.66
N ALA A 20 8.80 -10.67 10.05
CA ALA A 20 7.60 -10.43 9.27
C ALA A 20 7.67 -11.25 7.98
N ARG A 21 6.82 -12.27 7.80
CA ARG A 21 6.77 -13.09 6.58
C ARG A 21 5.70 -12.55 5.64
N ALA A 22 6.01 -12.51 4.35
CA ALA A 22 5.02 -12.16 3.34
C ALA A 22 3.97 -13.28 3.26
N LEU A 23 2.73 -12.91 2.98
CA LEU A 23 1.72 -13.90 2.62
C LEU A 23 2.10 -14.57 1.28
N PRO A 24 1.75 -15.85 1.09
CA PRO A 24 2.07 -16.57 -0.14
C PRO A 24 1.21 -16.14 -1.33
N ALA A 25 0.05 -15.54 -1.07
CA ALA A 25 -0.91 -15.09 -2.07
C ALA A 25 -1.69 -13.86 -1.56
N LEU A 26 -2.32 -13.12 -2.49
CA LEU A 26 -3.24 -12.06 -2.15
C LEU A 26 -4.47 -12.65 -1.41
N PRO A 27 -4.87 -12.11 -0.25
CA PRO A 27 -6.08 -12.57 0.43
C PRO A 27 -7.32 -12.44 -0.45
N GLU A 28 -8.19 -13.45 -0.44
CA GLU A 28 -9.39 -13.51 -1.28
C GLU A 28 -10.31 -12.29 -1.10
N ALA A 29 -10.56 -11.86 0.13
CA ALA A 29 -11.35 -10.66 0.41
C ALA A 29 -10.78 -9.38 -0.23
N VAL A 30 -9.45 -9.29 -0.37
CA VAL A 30 -8.81 -8.15 -1.06
C VAL A 30 -8.94 -8.29 -2.58
N ALA A 31 -8.80 -9.50 -3.11
CA ALA A 31 -9.03 -9.80 -4.52
C ALA A 31 -10.47 -9.46 -4.95
N ASP A 32 -11.45 -9.84 -4.14
CA ASP A 32 -12.87 -9.54 -4.36
C ASP A 32 -13.12 -8.04 -4.31
N ALA A 33 -12.61 -7.34 -3.29
CA ALA A 33 -12.77 -5.89 -3.18
C ALA A 33 -12.09 -5.12 -4.34
N LEU A 34 -10.95 -5.61 -4.85
CA LEU A 34 -10.30 -5.06 -6.04
C LEU A 34 -11.11 -5.34 -7.32
N ARG A 35 -11.71 -6.53 -7.44
CA ARG A 35 -12.56 -6.91 -8.56
C ARG A 35 -13.83 -6.06 -8.62
N ASP A 36 -14.44 -5.84 -7.47
CA ASP A 36 -15.70 -5.11 -7.31
C ASP A 36 -15.48 -3.58 -7.26
N GLY A 37 -14.23 -3.12 -7.21
CA GLY A 37 -13.90 -1.70 -7.12
C GLY A 37 -14.32 -1.05 -5.80
N CYS A 38 -14.35 -1.82 -4.71
CA CYS A 38 -14.78 -1.37 -3.38
C CYS A 38 -13.65 -0.76 -2.54
N LEU A 39 -12.42 -0.71 -3.07
CA LEU A 39 -11.28 -0.08 -2.42
C LEU A 39 -11.01 1.29 -3.06
N ASP A 40 -10.86 2.31 -2.23
CA ASP A 40 -10.49 3.66 -2.68
C ASP A 40 -8.97 3.89 -2.62
N ALA A 41 -8.32 3.27 -1.63
CA ALA A 41 -6.96 3.61 -1.24
C ALA A 41 -6.26 2.46 -0.52
N VAL A 42 -4.93 2.56 -0.44
CA VAL A 42 -4.09 1.68 0.38
C VAL A 42 -3.03 2.51 1.11
N LEU A 43 -2.69 2.11 2.32
CA LEU A 43 -1.66 2.76 3.14
C LEU A 43 -0.42 1.87 3.19
N HIS A 44 0.73 2.46 2.89
CA HIS A 44 2.01 1.79 2.89
C HIS A 44 2.91 2.38 3.99
N TYR A 45 3.35 1.51 4.90
CA TYR A 45 4.20 1.87 6.05
C TYR A 45 5.67 1.47 5.88
N SER A 46 5.97 0.59 4.91
CA SER A 46 7.34 0.16 4.64
C SER A 46 7.54 -0.13 3.16
N ARG A 47 8.76 0.12 2.65
CA ARG A 47 9.16 -0.25 1.28
C ARG A 47 8.89 -1.73 1.00
N ARG A 48 9.24 -2.60 1.96
CA ARG A 48 9.08 -4.05 1.81
C ARG A 48 7.62 -4.44 1.66
N SER A 49 6.73 -3.96 2.54
CA SER A 49 5.30 -4.31 2.47
C SER A 49 4.63 -3.74 1.23
N ALA A 50 5.03 -2.55 0.78
CA ALA A 50 4.53 -1.96 -0.48
C ALA A 50 4.88 -2.82 -1.70
N ALA A 51 6.14 -3.26 -1.80
CA ALA A 51 6.59 -4.16 -2.85
C ALA A 51 5.85 -5.51 -2.82
N VAL A 52 5.66 -6.07 -1.62
CA VAL A 52 4.91 -7.34 -1.45
C VAL A 52 3.46 -7.18 -1.88
N ALA A 53 2.76 -6.12 -1.46
CA ALA A 53 1.37 -5.91 -1.81
C ALA A 53 1.18 -5.73 -3.32
N LEU A 54 2.04 -4.93 -3.96
CA LEU A 54 2.05 -4.75 -5.41
C LEU A 54 2.28 -6.08 -6.14
N GLY A 55 3.33 -6.82 -5.77
CA GLY A 55 3.65 -8.09 -6.42
C GLY A 55 2.57 -9.16 -6.23
N LEU A 56 1.92 -9.21 -5.06
CA LEU A 56 0.79 -10.12 -4.84
C LEU A 56 -0.45 -9.72 -5.65
N ALA A 57 -0.73 -8.43 -5.80
CA ALA A 57 -1.83 -7.96 -6.64
C ALA A 57 -1.57 -8.27 -8.12
N GLU A 58 -0.33 -8.08 -8.60
CA GLU A 58 0.08 -8.43 -9.97
C GLU A 58 -0.03 -9.94 -10.22
N ALA A 59 0.52 -10.76 -9.32
CA ALA A 59 0.47 -12.22 -9.43
C ALA A 59 -0.97 -12.76 -9.42
N ALA A 60 -1.89 -12.09 -8.73
CA ALA A 60 -3.32 -12.42 -8.72
C ALA A 60 -4.11 -11.84 -9.92
N GLY A 61 -3.46 -11.16 -10.87
CA GLY A 61 -4.11 -10.55 -12.03
C GLY A 61 -4.86 -9.24 -11.73
N HIS A 62 -4.69 -8.68 -10.53
CA HIS A 62 -5.35 -7.46 -10.07
C HIS A 62 -4.44 -6.21 -10.12
N GLY A 63 -3.24 -6.31 -10.71
CA GLY A 63 -2.26 -5.21 -10.75
C GLY A 63 -2.82 -3.89 -11.28
N ALA A 64 -3.60 -3.93 -12.37
CA ALA A 64 -4.23 -2.73 -12.93
C ALA A 64 -5.30 -2.12 -12.01
N ALA A 65 -6.06 -2.94 -11.28
CA ALA A 65 -7.04 -2.45 -10.30
C ALA A 65 -6.35 -1.85 -9.08
N PHE A 66 -5.31 -2.52 -8.59
CA PHE A 66 -4.50 -2.05 -7.47
C PHE A 66 -3.81 -0.72 -7.80
N ALA A 67 -3.21 -0.58 -8.99
CA ALA A 67 -2.52 0.63 -9.43
C ALA A 67 -3.44 1.85 -9.62
N ARG A 68 -4.77 1.68 -9.65
CA ARG A 68 -5.73 2.79 -9.69
C ARG A 68 -6.10 3.33 -8.32
N LEU A 69 -5.78 2.61 -7.26
CA LEU A 69 -6.02 3.07 -5.90
C LEU A 69 -5.18 4.30 -5.58
N VAL A 70 -5.62 5.10 -4.62
CA VAL A 70 -4.75 6.10 -4.00
C VAL A 70 -3.76 5.39 -3.07
N HIS A 71 -2.48 5.45 -3.39
CA HIS A 71 -1.42 4.87 -2.56
C HIS A 71 -0.81 5.94 -1.63
N ALA A 72 -1.24 5.95 -0.37
CA ALA A 72 -0.63 6.80 0.64
C ALA A 72 0.63 6.14 1.20
N CYS A 73 1.78 6.80 1.09
CA CYS A 73 3.08 6.28 1.48
C CYS A 73 3.68 7.08 2.63
N LEU A 74 4.12 6.41 3.69
CA LEU A 74 4.68 7.05 4.89
C LEU A 74 5.98 7.84 4.59
N SER A 75 6.72 7.48 3.54
CA SER A 75 7.89 8.22 3.09
C SER A 75 8.18 7.97 1.61
N ALA A 76 9.09 8.76 1.04
CA ALA A 76 9.55 8.55 -0.34
C ALA A 76 10.19 7.18 -0.55
N ASP A 77 10.87 6.65 0.48
CA ASP A 77 11.47 5.31 0.43
C ASP A 77 10.41 4.20 0.30
N VAL A 78 9.25 4.41 0.94
CA VAL A 78 8.10 3.51 0.87
C VAL A 78 7.43 3.55 -0.50
N ALA A 79 7.38 4.71 -1.14
CA ALA A 79 6.81 4.87 -2.48
C ALA A 79 7.68 4.28 -3.60
N ALA A 80 8.98 4.04 -3.35
CA ALA A 80 9.93 3.62 -4.38
C ALA A 80 9.49 2.40 -5.23
N PRO A 81 8.91 1.31 -4.68
CA PRO A 81 8.45 0.18 -5.49
C PRO A 81 7.29 0.56 -6.43
N LEU A 82 6.40 1.45 -5.99
CA LEU A 82 5.27 1.94 -6.79
C LEU A 82 5.76 2.81 -7.93
N VAL A 83 6.69 3.73 -7.64
CA VAL A 83 7.33 4.60 -8.65
C VAL A 83 8.05 3.75 -9.70
N ALA A 84 8.81 2.73 -9.27
CA ALA A 84 9.51 1.83 -10.18
C ALA A 84 8.56 1.04 -11.09
N ALA A 85 7.34 0.75 -10.63
CA ALA A 85 6.30 0.08 -11.39
C ALA A 85 5.41 1.04 -12.21
N GLY A 86 5.70 2.36 -12.20
CA GLY A 86 4.94 3.36 -12.94
C GLY A 86 3.58 3.72 -12.34
N VAL A 87 3.35 3.42 -11.05
CA VAL A 87 2.11 3.77 -10.36
C VAL A 87 2.08 5.26 -10.05
N ALA A 88 1.27 6.00 -10.81
CA ALA A 88 1.19 7.46 -10.74
C ALA A 88 0.33 7.98 -9.57
N SER A 89 -0.65 7.21 -9.10
CA SER A 89 -1.62 7.62 -8.06
C SER A 89 -1.09 7.42 -6.65
N HIS A 90 0.11 7.93 -6.34
CA HIS A 90 0.67 7.88 -4.98
C HIS A 90 0.87 9.26 -4.38
N VAL A 91 0.73 9.35 -3.06
CA VAL A 91 1.02 10.54 -2.25
C VAL A 91 1.99 10.16 -1.15
N VAL A 92 2.91 11.06 -0.82
CA VAL A 92 3.91 10.85 0.24
C VAL A 92 3.60 11.77 1.41
N ALA A 93 3.56 11.20 2.62
CA ALA A 93 3.37 11.95 3.84
C ALA A 93 4.49 12.99 4.02
N ALA A 94 4.14 14.18 4.52
CA ALA A 94 5.12 15.24 4.77
C ALA A 94 6.15 14.86 5.85
N ARG A 95 5.78 13.94 6.74
CA ARG A 95 6.61 13.35 7.79
C ARG A 95 6.27 11.86 7.91
N PRO A 96 7.20 11.02 8.40
CA PRO A 96 6.96 9.59 8.58
C PRO A 96 6.15 9.30 9.85
N GLU A 97 5.01 9.96 9.98
CA GLU A 97 4.08 9.89 11.11
C GLU A 97 2.69 9.55 10.59
N GLU A 98 1.89 8.83 11.38
CA GLU A 98 0.59 8.34 10.94
C GLU A 98 -0.39 9.50 10.64
N ASP A 99 -0.41 10.55 11.47
CA ASP A 99 -1.26 11.72 11.23
C ASP A 99 -0.94 12.37 9.87
N ALA A 100 0.34 12.54 9.55
CA ALA A 100 0.77 13.10 8.28
C ALA A 100 0.44 12.18 7.08
N LEU A 101 0.42 10.86 7.29
CA LEU A 101 -0.01 9.89 6.28
C LEU A 101 -1.51 9.98 6.01
N LEU A 102 -2.31 10.08 7.06
CA LEU A 102 -3.76 10.25 6.94
C LEU A 102 -4.11 11.60 6.31
N ASP A 103 -3.42 12.68 6.67
CA ASP A 103 -3.57 13.98 6.02
C ASP A 103 -3.26 13.92 4.52
N ALA A 104 -2.19 13.20 4.14
CA ALA A 104 -1.83 12.98 2.73
C ALA A 104 -2.90 12.18 1.99
N LEU A 105 -3.44 11.13 2.61
CA LEU A 105 -4.53 10.33 2.06
C LEU A 105 -5.77 11.20 1.79
N PHE A 106 -6.22 11.97 2.78
CA PHE A 106 -7.42 12.81 2.63
C PHE A 106 -7.20 13.98 1.66
N SER A 107 -5.97 14.48 1.54
CA SER A 107 -5.61 15.49 0.54
C SER A 107 -5.62 14.93 -0.88
N GLY A 108 -5.07 13.73 -1.09
CA GLY A 108 -5.08 13.05 -2.39
C GLY A 108 -6.47 12.69 -2.89
N ARG A 109 -7.41 12.39 -1.98
CA ARG A 109 -8.82 12.12 -2.32
C ARG A 109 -9.59 13.34 -2.81
N ARG A 110 -9.22 14.57 -2.40
CA ARG A 110 -9.95 15.80 -2.76
C ARG A 110 -9.86 16.17 -4.25
N GLY A 111 -8.98 15.54 -5.02
CA GLY A 111 -8.89 15.69 -6.48
C GLY A 111 -9.73 14.73 -7.32
N MET A 112 -10.44 13.77 -6.69
CA MET A 112 -11.16 12.70 -7.39
C MET A 112 -12.64 12.71 -6.98
N SER A 113 -13.52 13.07 -7.92
CA SER A 113 -14.98 13.03 -7.71
C SER A 113 -15.39 11.62 -7.30
N VAL A 114 -15.94 11.49 -6.08
CA VAL A 114 -16.43 10.22 -5.55
C VAL A 114 -17.67 9.81 -6.36
N VAL A 115 -17.53 8.79 -7.20
CA VAL A 115 -18.71 8.04 -7.67
C VAL A 115 -19.26 7.28 -6.47
N ARG A 116 -20.44 7.67 -6.00
CA ARG A 116 -21.13 6.98 -4.91
C ARG A 116 -21.42 5.54 -5.32
N PRO A 117 -21.24 4.54 -4.43
CA PRO A 117 -21.70 3.19 -4.73
C PRO A 117 -23.22 3.22 -4.96
N VAL A 118 -23.67 2.52 -6.01
CA VAL A 118 -25.09 2.35 -6.29
C VAL A 118 -25.70 1.59 -5.11
N SER A 119 -26.68 2.19 -4.45
CA SER A 119 -27.48 1.52 -3.43
C SER A 119 -28.18 0.34 -4.10
N ARG A 120 -27.84 -0.90 -3.71
CA ARG A 120 -28.64 -2.07 -4.08
C ARG A 120 -29.95 -2.02 -3.31
N THR A 121 -30.92 -1.28 -3.85
CA THR A 121 -32.33 -1.43 -3.49
C THR A 121 -32.90 -2.51 -4.40
N GLY A 122 -33.23 -3.66 -3.85
CA GLY A 122 -33.77 -4.77 -4.64
C GLY A 122 -34.25 -5.91 -3.76
N GLY A 123 -35.29 -5.65 -2.98
CA GLY A 123 -36.11 -6.72 -2.41
C GLY A 123 -37.00 -7.33 -3.49
N GLN A 124 -37.00 -8.65 -3.58
CA GLN A 124 -38.05 -9.52 -4.15
C GLN A 124 -37.81 -10.89 -3.49
N ARG A 125 -38.53 -11.26 -2.43
CA ARG A 125 -39.87 -11.89 -2.46
C ARG A 125 -40.04 -12.84 -3.65
N CYS A 126 -39.83 -14.12 -3.37
CA CYS A 126 -40.77 -15.19 -3.67
C CYS A 126 -41.14 -15.85 -2.35
#